data_AF-N1WV81-F1
#
_entry.id   AF-N1WV81-F1
#
_cell.length_a   1.000
_cell.length_b   1.000
_cell.length_c   1.000
_cell.angle_alpha   90.00
_cell.angle_beta   90.00
_cell.angle_gamma   90.00
#
_symmetry.space_group_name_H-M   'P 1'
#
loop_
_entity.id
_entity.type
_entity.pdbx_description
1 polymer ?
#
loop_
_entity_poly.entity_id
_entity_poly.type
_entity_poly.pdbx_seq_one_letter_code
_entity_poly.pdbx_strand_id
1 'polypeptide(L)'
;MSRNNKELLSTTPQNRNEFGAMVSQLAFEMGNKVHLFTENRDTIEIADFVYPRMYGMSKATTIMFVYPREEEKLKEEYLNFTVEDIGLYTGEVRFKIDIEKIKNEPILNF
;
A
#
# COMPACT_ATOMS: atom_id res chain seq x y z
N MET A 1 -2.11 -3.41 7.58
CA MET A 1 -1.94 -4.87 7.42
C MET A 1 -1.63 -5.49 8.77
N SER A 2 -2.25 -6.61 9.13
CA SER A 2 -2.03 -7.25 10.45
C SER A 2 -2.31 -8.74 10.39
N ARG A 3 -1.62 -9.52 11.23
CA ARG A 3 -1.92 -10.94 11.47
C ARG A 3 -2.11 -11.16 12.97
N ASN A 4 -3.24 -11.74 13.37
CA ASN A 4 -3.58 -11.96 14.79
C ASN A 4 -3.49 -10.66 15.64
N ASN A 5 -3.98 -9.54 15.11
CA ASN A 5 -3.92 -8.19 15.74
C ASN A 5 -2.49 -7.71 16.09
N LYS A 6 -1.50 -8.13 15.31
CA LYS A 6 -0.11 -7.70 15.44
C LYS A 6 0.46 -7.31 14.08
N GLU A 7 1.52 -6.50 14.13
CA GLU A 7 2.31 -6.12 12.96
C GLU A 7 2.98 -7.32 12.27
N LEU A 8 3.18 -7.22 10.97
CA LEU A 8 3.72 -8.31 10.14
C LEU A 8 5.10 -8.78 10.61
N LEU A 9 6.01 -7.83 10.89
CA LEU A 9 7.37 -8.11 11.35
C LEU A 9 7.43 -8.91 12.65
N SER A 10 6.40 -8.82 13.49
CA SER A 10 6.36 -9.51 14.78
C SER A 10 5.77 -10.92 14.72
N THR A 11 5.04 -11.25 13.65
CA THR A 11 4.26 -12.50 13.58
C THR A 11 4.57 -13.38 12.39
N THR A 12 5.05 -12.81 11.29
CA THR A 12 5.20 -13.54 10.04
C THR A 12 6.56 -14.20 9.91
N PRO A 13 7.70 -13.53 10.21
CA PRO A 13 9.00 -14.17 10.16
C PRO A 13 9.19 -15.22 11.25
N GLN A 14 9.72 -16.39 10.89
CA GLN A 14 10.03 -17.48 11.82
C GLN A 14 11.49 -17.47 12.29
N ASN A 15 12.37 -16.78 11.56
CA ASN A 15 13.80 -16.70 11.85
C ASN A 15 14.39 -15.33 11.47
N ARG A 16 15.65 -15.10 11.85
CA ARG A 16 16.36 -13.83 11.60
C ARG A 16 16.51 -13.49 10.13
N ASN A 17 16.65 -14.49 9.26
CA ASN A 17 16.81 -14.27 7.82
C ASN A 17 15.50 -13.78 7.20
N GLU A 18 14.39 -14.44 7.52
CA GLU A 18 13.04 -14.01 7.11
C GLU A 18 12.70 -12.62 7.67
N PHE A 19 13.13 -12.32 8.89
CA PHE A 19 12.93 -11.00 9.47
C PHE A 19 13.67 -9.93 8.67
N GLY A 20 14.95 -10.16 8.36
CA GLY A 20 15.74 -9.25 7.53
C GLY A 20 15.17 -9.05 6.14
N ALA A 21 14.73 -10.14 5.50
CA ALA A 21 14.09 -10.10 4.19
C ALA A 21 12.79 -9.27 4.22
N MET A 22 11.92 -9.49 5.20
CA MET A 22 10.69 -8.72 5.34
C MET A 22 10.96 -7.24 5.66
N VAL A 23 11.98 -6.93 6.46
CA VAL A 23 12.40 -5.54 6.69
C VAL A 23 12.84 -4.88 5.39
N SER A 24 13.65 -5.56 4.56
CA SER A 24 14.06 -5.06 3.24
C SER A 24 12.85 -4.80 2.35
N GLN A 25 11.96 -5.79 2.28
CA GLN A 25 10.78 -5.75 1.44
C GLN A 25 9.89 -4.55 1.81
N LEU A 26 9.54 -4.42 3.09
CA LEU A 26 8.69 -3.34 3.58
C LEU A 26 9.33 -1.95 3.45
N ALA A 27 10.66 -1.85 3.55
CA ALA A 27 11.37 -0.57 3.55
C ALA A 27 11.79 -0.08 2.17
N PHE A 28 12.06 -0.98 1.23
CA PHE A 28 12.70 -0.62 -0.06
C PHE A 28 11.99 -1.19 -1.28
N GLU A 29 11.27 -2.30 -1.14
CA GLU A 29 10.73 -3.02 -2.31
C GLU A 29 9.22 -2.82 -2.49
N MET A 30 8.55 -2.19 -1.53
CA MET A 30 7.08 -2.00 -1.59
C MET A 30 6.64 -1.21 -2.82
N GLY A 31 7.43 -0.25 -3.30
CA GLY A 31 7.12 0.47 -4.54
C GLY A 31 6.99 -0.43 -5.77
N ASN A 32 7.66 -1.59 -5.77
CA ASN A 32 7.57 -2.60 -6.84
C ASN A 32 6.50 -3.67 -6.58
N LYS A 33 5.84 -3.62 -5.41
CA LYS A 33 4.84 -4.60 -4.96
C LYS A 33 3.43 -4.03 -4.92
N VAL A 34 3.27 -2.76 -5.25
CA VAL A 34 1.97 -2.11 -5.34
C VAL A 34 1.82 -1.48 -6.71
N HIS A 35 0.60 -1.55 -7.23
CA HIS A 35 0.28 -0.98 -8.54
C HIS A 35 -1.00 -0.17 -8.45
N LEU A 36 -1.01 1.00 -9.06
CA LEU A 36 -2.19 1.83 -9.21
C LEU A 36 -2.46 1.98 -10.70
N PHE A 37 -3.66 1.62 -11.15
CA PHE A 37 -4.03 1.71 -12.57
C PHE A 37 -5.49 2.05 -12.75
N THR A 38 -5.80 2.70 -13.87
CA THR A 38 -7.17 3.06 -14.25
C THR A 38 -7.99 1.83 -14.63
N GLU A 39 -9.30 1.97 -14.85
CA GLU A 39 -10.14 0.89 -15.38
C GLU A 39 -9.66 0.43 -16.77
N ASN A 40 -9.19 1.37 -17.59
CA ASN A 40 -8.57 1.08 -18.88
C ASN A 40 -7.15 0.49 -18.80
N ARG A 41 -6.64 0.25 -17.58
CA ARG A 41 -5.32 -0.34 -17.28
C ARG A 41 -4.14 0.58 -17.58
N ASP A 42 -4.34 1.89 -17.57
CA ASP A 42 -3.23 2.84 -17.60
C ASP A 42 -2.60 2.93 -16.19
N THR A 43 -1.30 2.70 -16.08
CA THR A 43 -0.58 2.72 -14.80
C THR A 43 -0.28 4.15 -14.34
N ILE A 44 -0.48 4.43 -13.06
CA ILE A 44 0.01 5.63 -12.38
C ILE A 44 1.24 5.21 -11.58
N GLU A 45 2.41 5.70 -11.99
CA GLU A 45 3.67 5.37 -11.32
C GLU A 45 3.70 5.97 -9.91
N ILE A 46 4.21 5.20 -8.96
CA ILE A 46 4.33 5.64 -7.58
C ILE A 46 5.37 6.77 -7.48
N ALA A 47 5.02 7.83 -6.76
CA ALA A 47 5.96 8.93 -6.50
C ALA A 47 6.87 8.60 -5.32
N ASP A 48 6.29 8.10 -4.23
CA ASP A 48 7.02 7.72 -3.02
C ASP A 48 6.17 6.80 -2.13
N PHE A 49 6.79 6.17 -1.13
CA PHE A 49 6.07 5.52 -0.05
C PHE A 49 6.83 5.65 1.27
N VAL A 50 6.09 5.65 2.37
CA VAL A 50 6.67 5.65 3.71
C VAL A 50 6.15 4.49 4.52
N TYR A 51 7.10 3.71 5.04
CA TYR A 51 6.87 2.66 6.02
C TYR A 51 7.50 3.05 7.36
N PRO A 52 6.72 3.57 8.32
CA PRO A 52 7.21 3.79 9.66
C PRO A 52 7.32 2.46 10.43
N ARG A 53 8.48 2.19 11.03
CA ARG A 53 8.68 1.00 11.87
C ARG A 53 7.96 1.15 13.19
N MET A 54 7.09 0.21 13.51
CA MET A 54 6.22 0.25 14.69
C MET A 54 6.79 -0.50 15.90
N TYR A 55 7.78 -1.38 15.72
CA TYR A 55 8.49 -2.11 16.78
C TYR A 55 7.55 -2.77 17.82
N GLY A 56 6.43 -3.31 17.37
CA GLY A 56 5.43 -3.96 18.22
C GLY A 56 4.53 -3.03 19.01
N MET A 57 4.66 -1.70 18.85
CA MET A 57 3.80 -0.70 19.49
C MET A 57 2.45 -0.51 18.76
N SER A 58 2.31 -1.08 17.56
CA SER A 58 1.08 -1.06 16.76
C SER A 58 0.49 -2.46 16.60
N LYS A 59 -0.84 -2.52 16.47
CA LYS A 59 -1.57 -3.75 16.12
C LYS A 59 -1.48 -4.09 14.63
N ALA A 60 -0.93 -3.18 13.82
CA ALA A 60 -0.84 -3.31 12.38
C ALA A 60 0.41 -2.63 11.82
N THR A 61 0.94 -3.19 10.74
CA THR A 61 1.87 -2.55 9.82
C THR A 61 1.09 -1.57 8.95
N THR A 62 1.44 -0.30 9.01
CA THR A 62 0.84 0.78 8.21
C THR A 62 1.88 1.29 7.23
N ILE A 63 1.47 1.48 5.97
CA ILE A 63 2.30 2.04 4.90
C ILE A 63 1.46 3.09 4.20
N MET A 64 2.06 4.23 3.90
CA MET A 64 1.44 5.29 3.10
C MET A 64 2.13 5.33 1.74
N PHE A 65 1.33 5.22 0.68
CA PHE A 65 1.79 5.31 -0.70
C PHE A 65 1.36 6.66 -1.27
N VAL A 66 2.23 7.30 -2.03
CA VAL A 66 2.02 8.62 -2.62
C VAL A 66 2.08 8.48 -4.12
N TYR A 67 1.04 8.97 -4.79
CA TYR A 67 0.92 8.96 -6.25
C TYR A 67 0.76 10.38 -6.77
N PRO A 68 1.28 10.69 -7.97
CA PRO A 68 1.03 11.95 -8.63
C PRO A 68 -0.45 12.07 -8.98
N ARG A 69 -0.99 13.29 -8.87
CA ARG A 69 -2.35 13.59 -9.30
C ARG A 69 -2.36 13.84 -10.80
N GLU A 70 -2.62 12.79 -11.58
CA GLU A 70 -2.73 12.85 -13.03
C GLU A 70 -4.20 13.05 -13.45
N GLU A 71 -4.64 14.30 -13.63
CA GLU A 71 -6.04 14.66 -13.94
C GLU A 71 -6.64 13.89 -15.14
N GLU A 72 -5.82 13.60 -16.15
CA GLU A 72 -6.22 12.79 -17.32
C GLU A 72 -6.68 11.37 -16.92
N LYS A 73 -6.04 10.78 -15.91
CA LYS A 73 -6.33 9.42 -15.40
C LYS A 73 -7.41 9.40 -14.31
N LEU A 74 -7.89 10.58 -13.87
CA LEU A 74 -8.99 10.74 -12.91
C LEU A 74 -10.34 11.03 -13.57
N LYS A 75 -10.47 10.73 -14.87
CA LYS A 75 -11.72 10.90 -15.63
C LYS A 75 -12.64 9.69 -15.57
N GLU A 76 -12.12 8.55 -15.14
CA GLU A 76 -12.85 7.27 -15.05
C GLU A 76 -13.63 7.16 -13.72
N GLU A 77 -14.35 6.05 -13.52
CA GLU A 77 -15.18 5.84 -12.31
C GLU A 77 -14.34 5.43 -11.09
N TYR A 78 -13.35 4.56 -11.28
CA TYR A 78 -12.52 4.06 -10.18
C TYR A 78 -11.08 3.80 -10.62
N LEU A 79 -10.17 3.86 -9.64
CA LEU A 79 -8.82 3.34 -9.74
C LEU A 79 -8.74 1.96 -9.10
N ASN A 80 -7.87 1.11 -9.64
CA ASN A 80 -7.53 -0.17 -9.07
C ASN A 80 -6.18 -0.05 -8.36
N PHE A 81 -6.16 -0.29 -7.06
CA PHE A 81 -4.94 -0.42 -6.29
C PHE A 81 -4.71 -1.88 -5.94
N THR A 82 -3.56 -2.44 -6.32
CA THR A 82 -3.21 -3.81 -6.00
C THR A 82 -1.98 -3.86 -5.10
N VAL A 83 -1.94 -4.87 -4.25
CA VAL A 83 -0.80 -5.22 -3.41
C VAL A 83 -0.48 -6.67 -3.68
N GLU A 84 0.71 -6.94 -4.21
CA GLU A 84 1.22 -8.29 -4.38
C GLU A 84 1.41 -8.99 -3.03
N ASP A 85 1.57 -10.31 -3.05
CA ASP A 85 1.86 -11.05 -1.83
C ASP A 85 3.25 -10.67 -1.28
N ILE A 86 3.25 -10.17 -0.05
CA ILE A 86 4.44 -9.77 0.72
C ILE A 86 4.76 -10.77 1.84
N GLY A 87 4.45 -12.06 1.62
CA GLY A 87 4.66 -13.14 2.58
C GLY A 87 3.47 -13.36 3.52
N LEU A 88 2.28 -12.89 3.13
CA LEU A 88 1.03 -13.10 3.86
C LEU A 88 0.25 -14.33 3.39
N TYR A 89 0.63 -14.93 2.25
CA TYR A 89 -0.07 -16.06 1.62
C TYR A 89 -1.53 -15.74 1.28
N THR A 90 -1.82 -14.46 1.04
CA THR A 90 -3.14 -13.98 0.64
C THR A 90 -3.30 -13.88 -0.88
N GLY A 91 -2.21 -14.08 -1.63
CA GLY A 91 -2.15 -13.71 -3.05
C GLY A 91 -2.20 -12.19 -3.25
N GLU A 92 -2.39 -11.76 -4.50
CA GLU A 92 -2.63 -10.36 -4.84
C GLU A 92 -3.98 -9.90 -4.27
N VAL A 93 -3.97 -8.81 -3.52
CA VAL A 93 -5.18 -8.15 -3.02
C VAL A 93 -5.45 -6.92 -3.86
N ARG A 94 -6.70 -6.76 -4.31
CA ARG A 94 -7.14 -5.63 -5.12
C ARG A 94 -8.20 -4.81 -4.40
N PHE A 95 -8.04 -3.50 -4.47
CA PHE A 95 -8.97 -2.51 -3.96
C PHE A 95 -9.45 -1.64 -5.12
N LYS A 96 -10.76 -1.39 -5.17
CA LYS A 96 -11.34 -0.37 -6.06
C LYS A 96 -11.52 0.91 -5.27
N ILE A 97 -10.94 2.00 -5.78
CA ILE A 97 -10.98 3.33 -5.18
C ILE A 97 -11.84 4.21 -6.08
N ASP A 98 -13.00 4.61 -5.56
CA ASP A 98 -13.90 5.55 -6.23
C ASP A 98 -13.24 6.92 -6.37
N ILE A 99 -13.14 7.41 -7.60
CA ILE A 99 -12.48 8.67 -7.92
C ILE A 99 -13.23 9.86 -7.32
N GLU A 100 -14.54 9.77 -7.09
CA GLU A 100 -15.31 10.84 -6.46
C GLU A 100 -14.84 11.12 -5.03
N LYS A 101 -14.29 10.11 -4.33
CA LYS A 101 -13.71 10.31 -2.99
C LYS A 101 -12.41 11.11 -3.03
N ILE A 102 -11.68 11.05 -4.14
CA ILE A 102 -10.44 11.81 -4.36
C ILE A 102 -10.78 13.24 -4.81
N LYS A 103 -11.74 13.39 -5.72
CA LYS A 103 -12.18 14.71 -6.22
C LYS A 103 -12.84 15.55 -5.13
N ASN A 104 -13.61 14.91 -4.25
CA ASN A 104 -14.31 15.56 -3.14
C ASN A 104 -13.53 15.40 -1.83
N GLU A 105 -12.22 15.64 -1.88
CA GLU A 105 -11.37 15.60 -0.70
C GLU A 105 -11.79 16.66 0.35
N PRO A 106 -11.72 16.36 1.66
CA PRO A 106 -12.06 17.32 2.69
C PRO A 106 -11.19 18.59 2.57
N ILE A 107 -11.83 19.74 2.47
CA ILE A 107 -11.16 21.05 2.46
C ILE A 107 -11.11 21.63 3.87
N LEU A 108 -10.00 22.29 4.21
CA LEU A 108 -9.91 23.12 5.40
C LEU A 108 -10.57 24.47 5.09
N ASN A 109 -11.66 24.78 5.80
CA ASN A 109 -12.26 26.11 5.77
C ASN A 109 -11.53 26.97 6.81
N PHE A 110 -10.87 28.05 6.35
CA PHE A 110 -10.22 29.05 7.20
C PHE A 110 -11.12 30.26 7.40
#